data_AF-A0A7V3BJA2-F1
#
_entry.id   AF-A0A7V3BJA2-F1
#
_cell.length_a   1.000
_cell.length_b   1.000
_cell.length_c   1.000
_cell.angle_alpha   90.00
_cell.angle_beta   90.00
_cell.angle_gamma   90.00
#
_symmetry.space_group_name_H-M   'P 1'
#
loop_
_entity.id
_entity.type
_entity.pdbx_description
1 polymer ?
#
loop_
_entity_poly.entity_id
_entity_poly.type
_entity_poly.pdbx_seq_one_letter_code
_entity_poly.pdbx_strand_id
1 'polypeptide(L)' 'MVLIDLKALYGETAKLSRLPQYLEHAQRLAGDGNAVVLTGAAPIWLSLTVAHAQHGQARKLLYRSPVAGDGVIFEHAPV' A
#
# COMPACT_ATOMS: atom_id res chain seq x y z
N MET A 1 13.13 3.16 1.80
CA MET A 1 11.73 3.08 2.26
C MET A 1 10.89 3.81 1.23
N VAL A 2 9.83 3.20 0.73
CA VAL A 2 8.95 3.73 -0.32
C VAL A 2 7.65 4.19 0.30
N LEU A 3 7.22 5.41 0.01
CA LEU A 3 5.92 5.94 0.41
C LEU A 3 4.95 5.84 -0.77
N ILE A 4 3.80 5.20 -0.57
CA ILE A 4 2.75 5.07 -1.57
C ILE A 4 1.50 5.77 -1.03
N ASP A 5 1.12 6.88 -1.66
CA ASP A 5 -0.17 7.52 -1.43
C ASP A 5 -1.24 6.81 -2.25
N LEU A 6 -2.13 6.08 -1.57
CA LEU A 6 -3.21 5.34 -2.21
C LEU A 6 -4.22 6.24 -2.92
N LYS A 7 -4.36 7.50 -2.49
CA LYS A 7 -5.23 8.48 -3.17
C LYS A 7 -4.70 8.81 -4.56
N ALA A 8 -3.38 8.76 -4.77
CA ALA A 8 -2.76 9.01 -6.06
C ALA A 8 -2.96 7.87 -7.07
N LEU A 9 -3.45 6.70 -6.64
CA LEU A 9 -3.70 5.55 -7.53
C LEU A 9 -4.98 5.70 -8.35
N TYR A 10 -5.87 6.63 -7.97
CA TYR A 10 -7.14 6.85 -8.64
C TYR A 10 -7.46 8.34 -8.76
N GLY A 11 -8.41 8.68 -9.63
CA GLY A 11 -8.90 10.06 -9.78
C GLY A 11 -9.79 10.47 -8.60
N GLU A 12 -10.99 10.96 -8.88
CA GLU A 12 -11.92 11.38 -7.81
C GLU A 12 -12.39 10.19 -6.95
N THR A 13 -12.94 9.16 -7.60
CA THR A 13 -13.52 7.98 -6.94
C THR A 13 -12.83 6.69 -7.41
N ALA A 14 -12.39 5.87 -6.45
CA ALA A 14 -11.84 4.56 -6.75
C ALA A 14 -12.96 3.62 -7.25
N LYS A 15 -12.70 2.95 -8.37
CA LYS A 15 -13.65 1.99 -9.00
C LYS A 15 -13.14 0.56 -8.85
N LEU A 16 -13.99 -0.34 -8.35
CA LEU A 16 -13.61 -1.75 -8.18
C LEU A 16 -13.23 -2.43 -9.51
N SER A 17 -13.87 -2.05 -10.62
CA SER A 17 -13.54 -2.55 -11.96
C SER A 17 -12.13 -2.20 -12.43
N ARG A 18 -11.45 -1.28 -11.74
CA ARG A 18 -10.07 -0.86 -12.01
C ARG A 18 -9.06 -1.42 -11.00
N LEU A 19 -9.51 -2.26 -10.08
CA LEU A 19 -8.67 -2.86 -9.05
C LEU A 19 -7.36 -3.45 -9.60
N PRO A 20 -7.36 -4.24 -10.70
CA PRO A 20 -6.12 -4.78 -11.24
C PRO A 20 -5.07 -3.71 -11.57
N GLN A 21 -5.50 -2.56 -12.11
CA GLN A 21 -4.58 -1.47 -12.45
C GLN A 21 -4.00 -0.78 -11.22
N TYR A 22 -4.79 -0.63 -10.15
CA TYR A 22 -4.29 -0.07 -8.90
C TYR A 22 -3.27 -0.99 -8.23
N LEU A 23 -3.50 -2.30 -8.26
CA LEU A 23 -2.57 -3.29 -7.72
C LEU A 23 -1.26 -3.28 -8.52
N GLU A 24 -1.34 -3.35 -9.85
CA GLU A 24 -0.16 -3.30 -10.70
C GLU A 24 0.67 -2.02 -10.48
N HIS A 25 -0.01 -0.87 -10.39
CA HIS A 25 0.67 0.40 -10.13
C HIS A 25 1.31 0.42 -8.74
N ALA A 26 0.60 -0.02 -7.70
CA ALA A 26 1.14 -0.07 -6.34
C ALA A 26 2.34 -1.02 -6.21
N GLN A 27 2.29 -2.20 -6.84
CA GLN A 27 3.38 -3.17 -6.86
C GLN A 27 4.61 -2.63 -7.60
N ARG A 28 4.39 -1.91 -8.72
CA ARG A 28 5.47 -1.26 -9.46
C ARG A 28 6.15 -0.16 -8.64
N LEU A 29 5.37 0.64 -7.91
CA LEU A 29 5.88 1.68 -7.01
C LEU A 29 6.65 1.06 -5.84
N ALA A 30 6.14 -0.01 -5.24
CA ALA A 30 6.75 -0.69 -4.11
C ALA A 30 8.14 -1.24 -4.47
N GLY A 31 8.25 -1.93 -5.59
CA GLY A 31 9.46 -2.67 -5.98
C GLY A 31 9.80 -3.80 -5.00
N ASP A 32 10.79 -4.61 -5.37
CA ASP A 32 11.04 -5.88 -4.68
C ASP A 32 11.94 -5.68 -3.45
N GLY A 33 11.54 -6.27 -2.32
CA GLY A 33 12.31 -6.27 -1.07
C GLY A 33 12.35 -4.92 -0.33
N ASN A 34 11.58 -3.93 -0.77
CA ASN A 34 11.55 -2.62 -0.12
C ASN A 34 10.72 -2.64 1.17
N ALA A 35 11.05 -1.72 2.09
CA ALA A 35 10.14 -1.34 3.16
C ALA A 35 9.17 -0.29 2.61
N VAL A 36 7.87 -0.55 2.71
CA VAL A 36 6.80 0.25 2.12
C VAL A 36 5.93 0.87 3.21
N VAL A 37 5.53 2.12 3.01
CA VAL A 37 4.55 2.83 3.84
C VAL A 37 3.37 3.20 2.95
N LEU A 38 2.19 2.69 3.27
CA LEU A 38 0.93 3.12 2.65
C LEU A 38 0.37 4.31 3.41
N THR A 39 -0.15 5.29 2.68
CA THR A 39 -0.81 6.47 3.23
C THR A 39 -1.96 6.91 2.32
N GLY A 40 -2.64 7.98 2.70
CA GLY A 40 -3.64 8.64 1.87
C GLY A 40 -5.07 8.19 2.14
N ALA A 41 -6.01 9.05 1.75
CA ALA A 41 -7.44 8.78 1.86
C ALA A 41 -7.86 7.84 0.74
N ALA A 42 -8.09 6.57 1.06
CA ALA A 42 -8.60 5.55 0.14
C ALA A 42 -9.72 4.75 0.80
N PRO A 43 -10.65 4.17 0.01
CA PRO A 43 -11.60 3.21 0.56
C PRO A 43 -10.88 2.06 1.26
N ILE A 44 -11.48 1.54 2.34
CA ILE A 44 -10.90 0.46 3.14
C ILE A 44 -10.58 -0.75 2.26
N TRP A 45 -11.48 -1.13 1.35
CA TRP A 45 -11.26 -2.27 0.46
C TRP A 45 -10.00 -2.10 -0.39
N LEU A 46 -9.72 -0.90 -0.93
CA LEU A 46 -8.53 -0.67 -1.75
C LEU A 46 -7.25 -0.77 -0.91
N SER A 47 -7.28 -0.19 0.28
CA SER A 47 -6.14 -0.23 1.21
C SER A 47 -5.81 -1.67 1.60
N LEU A 48 -6.81 -2.48 1.94
CA LEU A 48 -6.64 -3.88 2.31
C LEU A 48 -6.12 -4.72 1.14
N THR A 49 -6.68 -4.55 -0.07
CA THR A 49 -6.22 -5.33 -1.22
C THR A 49 -4.80 -4.95 -1.66
N VAL A 50 -4.46 -3.65 -1.65
CA VAL A 50 -3.07 -3.21 -1.93
C VAL A 50 -2.13 -3.76 -0.87
N ALA A 51 -2.46 -3.63 0.42
CA ALA A 51 -1.64 -4.18 1.50
C ALA A 51 -1.42 -5.69 1.36
N HIS A 52 -2.48 -6.44 1.02
CA HIS A 52 -2.37 -7.87 0.75
C HIS A 52 -1.44 -8.17 -0.44
N ALA A 53 -1.57 -7.44 -1.55
CA ALA A 53 -0.74 -7.62 -2.73
C ALA A 53 0.74 -7.28 -2.52
N GLN A 54 1.08 -6.56 -1.45
CA GLN A 54 2.46 -6.30 -1.04
C GLN A 54 3.09 -7.45 -0.25
N HIS A 55 2.29 -8.38 0.30
CA HIS A 55 2.85 -9.59 0.91
C HIS A 55 3.54 -10.43 -0.17
N GLY A 56 4.77 -10.81 0.10
CA GLY A 56 5.63 -11.52 -0.86
C GLY A 56 6.42 -10.61 -1.80
N GLN A 57 6.14 -9.30 -1.82
CA GLN A 57 6.95 -8.32 -2.56
C GLN A 57 7.76 -7.40 -1.63
N ALA A 58 7.11 -6.76 -0.66
CA ALA A 58 7.77 -5.89 0.30
C ALA A 58 8.37 -6.71 1.47
N ARG A 59 9.50 -6.28 2.03
CA ARG A 59 10.08 -6.90 3.24
C ARG A 59 9.40 -6.42 4.53
N LYS A 60 8.75 -5.26 4.48
CA LYS A 60 8.04 -4.63 5.59
C LYS A 60 6.96 -3.71 5.02
N LEU A 61 5.79 -3.70 5.62
CA LEU A 61 4.69 -2.81 5.26
C LEU A 61 4.17 -2.09 6.50
N LEU A 62 4.07 -0.76 6.41
CA LEU A 62 3.43 0.08 7.40
C LEU A 62 2.24 0.82 6.78
N TYR A 63 1.29 1.21 7.62
CA TYR A 63 0.26 2.18 7.27
C TYR A 63 0.46 3.45 8.10
N ARG A 64 0.53 4.60 7.43
CA ARG A 64 0.63 5.91 8.06
C ARG A 64 -0.76 6.53 8.19
N SER A 65 -1.26 6.56 9.43
CA SER A 65 -2.45 7.32 9.79
C SER A 65 -2.09 8.78 10.09
N PRO A 66 -2.89 9.76 9.65
CA PRO A 66 -2.67 11.17 10.00
C PRO A 66 -2.83 11.45 11.50
N VAL A 67 -3.50 10.57 12.26
CA VAL A 67 -3.76 10.73 13.69
C VAL A 67 -2.81 9.88 14.54
N ALA A 68 -2.58 8.62 14.15
CA ALA A 68 -1.85 7.66 14.95
C ALA A 68 -0.38 7.45 14.52
N GLY A 69 0.04 8.04 13.39
CA GLY A 69 1.36 7.79 12.82
C GLY A 69 1.47 6.41 12.16
N ASP A 70 2.66 5.83 12.18
CA ASP A 70 2.98 4.59 11.47
C ASP A 70 2.61 3.35 12.30
N GLY A 71 1.65 2.57 11.80
CA GLY A 71 1.35 1.23 12.30
C GLY A 71 1.94 0.16 11.40
N VAL A 72 2.60 -0.85 11.99
CA VAL A 72 3.11 -2.00 11.21
C VAL A 72 1.94 -2.90 10.80
N ILE A 73 1.83 -3.20 9.51
CA ILE A 73 0.92 -4.24 8.99
C ILE A 73 1.65 -5.58 9.03
N PHE A 74 2.87 -5.64 8.49
CA PHE A 74 3.73 -6.81 8.58
C PHE A 74 5.21 -6.46 8.51
N GLU A 75 6.05 -7.35 9.03
CA GLU A 75 7.51 -7.26 8.98
C GLU A 75 8.09 -8.66 8.78
N HIS A 76 8.78 -8.85 7.65
CA HIS A 76 9.46 -10.10 7.27
C HIS A 76 11.00 -9.93 7.26
N ALA A 77 11.50 -8.84 7.82
CA ALA A 77 12.94 -8.70 8.05
C ALA A 77 13.35 -9.72 9.14
N PRO A 78 14.43 -10.49 8.95
CA PRO A 78 14.99 -11.29 10.03
C PRO A 78 15.39 -10.34 11.17
N VAL A 79 14.96 -10.69 12.39
CA VAL A 79 15.42 -10.08 13.65
C VAL A 79 16.87 -10.44 13.93
#